data_AF-A0AAD6S6D7-F1
#
_entry.id   AF-A0AAD6S6D7-F1
#
_cell.length_a   1.000
_cell.length_b   1.000
_cell.length_c   1.000
_cell.angle_alpha   90.00
_cell.angle_beta   90.00
_cell.angle_gamma   90.00
#
_symmetry.space_group_name_H-M   'P 1'
#
loop_
_entity.id
_entity.type
_entity.pdbx_description
1 polymer ?
#
loop_
_entity_poly.entity_id
_entity_poly.type
_entity_poly.pdbx_seq_one_letter_code
_entity_poly.pdbx_strand_id
1 'polypeptide(L)'
;MLDAHAADRALVVDLDGRIQALQRSIEELTVQKKSAQARLDAYCYPVLTLPNEITSEIFLQFNPLYPLCPPLTGPFSPTLLTQICQKWRNIALSMSSLWRAISCDIRDVEEQCRMVDNWLGRSGNCPLSIRLSTSYRHGTGTARKIMGAVLVHLGRWEHISIVSLPHDGLLLPVDTPLPLLRTLELSVDWPYHPPLRGAISHDAPRLTSVVLGLFSYRNGGDLLPWSQLTSLTLLNQTPSQCTAILMHAVNLVYCELTLSEDGTQPQVISLPRLESLVIIHYEYDRESHSTAQNKYLLSFVAPALRRLQLPGECVAHVESFFEASGCQLQELHVTGESGVSFVEEELFRQALPSIPTISFNSRLIDWESPAAAQMRKRNEGRLSIADFAAA
;
A
#
# COMPACT_ATOMS: atom_id res chain seq x y z
N MET A 1 -57.70 -7.98 59.06
CA MET A 1 -56.45 -7.41 59.62
C MET A 1 -55.58 -8.51 60.24
N LEU A 2 -56.14 -9.41 61.07
CA LEU A 2 -55.40 -10.55 61.65
C LEU A 2 -54.85 -11.55 60.61
N ASP A 3 -55.57 -11.83 59.52
CA ASP A 3 -55.10 -12.77 58.47
C ASP A 3 -53.93 -12.25 57.64
N ALA A 4 -53.83 -10.94 57.42
CA ALA A 4 -52.71 -10.34 56.69
C ALA A 4 -51.38 -10.47 57.47
N HIS A 5 -51.44 -10.33 58.80
CA HIS A 5 -50.25 -10.45 59.66
C HIS A 5 -49.71 -11.89 59.73
N ALA A 6 -50.58 -12.89 59.62
CA ALA A 6 -50.17 -14.29 59.58
C ALA A 6 -49.51 -14.65 58.25
N ALA A 7 -50.04 -14.13 57.13
CA ALA A 7 -49.45 -14.30 55.81
C ALA A 7 -48.06 -13.66 55.70
N ASP A 8 -47.90 -12.43 56.22
CA ASP A 8 -46.59 -11.75 56.22
C ASP A 8 -45.55 -12.49 57.08
N ARG A 9 -45.95 -13.06 58.22
CA ARG A 9 -45.04 -13.87 59.05
C ARG A 9 -44.59 -15.15 58.35
N ALA A 10 -45.50 -15.83 57.64
CA ALA A 10 -45.15 -17.01 56.85
C ALA A 10 -44.20 -16.65 55.70
N LEU A 11 -44.41 -15.51 55.05
CA LEU A 11 -43.53 -14.99 54.01
C LEU A 11 -42.13 -14.67 54.55
N VAL A 12 -42.00 -14.06 55.72
CA VAL A 12 -40.70 -13.78 56.33
C VAL A 12 -39.92 -15.07 56.61
N VAL A 13 -40.57 -16.10 57.15
CA VAL A 13 -39.93 -17.40 57.42
C VAL A 13 -39.46 -18.08 56.11
N ASP A 14 -40.27 -18.01 55.04
CA ASP A 14 -39.86 -18.50 53.72
C ASP A 14 -38.66 -17.72 53.18
N LEU A 15 -38.69 -16.39 53.27
CA LEU A 15 -37.61 -15.52 52.81
C LEU A 15 -36.32 -15.75 53.59
N ASP A 16 -36.38 -15.93 54.91
CA ASP A 16 -35.21 -16.26 55.75
C ASP A 16 -34.61 -17.61 55.36
N GLY A 17 -35.46 -18.62 55.13
CA GLY A 17 -35.02 -19.93 54.63
C GLY A 17 -34.31 -19.83 53.27
N ARG A 18 -34.86 -19.02 52.35
CA ARG A 18 -34.25 -18.74 51.04
C ARG A 18 -32.94 -17.96 51.15
N ILE A 19 -32.85 -16.98 52.05
CA ILE A 19 -31.62 -16.23 52.35
C ILE A 19 -30.55 -17.19 52.84
N GLN A 20 -30.89 -18.08 53.77
CA GLN A 20 -29.93 -19.03 54.34
C GLN A 20 -29.45 -20.05 53.31
N ALA A 21 -30.33 -20.53 52.44
CA ALA A 21 -29.96 -21.39 51.32
C ALA A 21 -29.02 -20.68 50.33
N LEU A 22 -29.31 -19.42 49.98
CA LEU A 22 -28.45 -18.60 49.11
C LEU A 22 -27.09 -18.31 49.75
N GLN A 23 -27.04 -18.05 51.06
CA GLN A 23 -25.79 -17.86 51.79
C GLN A 23 -24.90 -19.09 51.72
N ARG A 24 -25.46 -20.29 51.91
CA ARG A 24 -24.70 -21.55 51.76
C ARG A 24 -24.15 -21.72 50.34
N SER A 25 -24.96 -21.43 49.32
CA SER A 25 -24.50 -21.46 47.94
C SER A 25 -23.38 -20.44 47.66
N ILE A 26 -23.44 -19.25 48.25
CA ILE A 26 -22.38 -18.23 48.14
C ILE A 26 -21.08 -18.72 48.78
N GLU A 27 -21.15 -19.36 49.95
CA GLU A 27 -19.97 -19.91 50.62
C GLU A 27 -19.32 -21.02 49.79
N GLU A 28 -20.12 -21.96 49.27
CA GLU A 28 -19.64 -23.04 48.40
C GLU A 28 -18.98 -22.49 47.13
N LEU A 29 -19.62 -21.54 46.44
CA LEU A 29 -19.06 -20.89 45.25
C LEU A 29 -17.78 -20.11 45.57
N THR A 30 -17.70 -19.50 46.76
CA THR A 30 -16.49 -18.78 47.20
C THR A 30 -15.32 -19.73 47.42
N VAL A 31 -15.56 -20.89 48.03
CA VAL A 31 -14.53 -21.94 48.18
C VAL A 31 -14.10 -22.47 46.82
N GLN A 32 -15.06 -22.78 45.93
CA GLN A 32 -14.76 -23.23 44.58
C GLN A 32 -13.93 -22.20 43.81
N LYS A 33 -14.32 -20.92 43.86
CA LYS A 33 -13.57 -19.79 43.27
C LYS A 33 -12.14 -19.73 43.82
N LYS A 34 -11.96 -19.82 45.14
CA LYS A 34 -10.62 -19.79 45.75
C LYS A 34 -9.76 -20.97 45.30
N SER A 35 -10.33 -22.16 45.19
CA SER A 35 -9.62 -23.33 44.67
C SER A 35 -9.21 -23.17 43.21
N ALA A 36 -10.10 -22.61 42.37
CA ALA A 36 -9.83 -22.35 40.97
C ALA A 36 -8.74 -21.28 40.79
N GLN A 37 -8.79 -20.22 41.59
CA GLN A 37 -7.77 -19.18 41.61
C GLN A 37 -6.41 -19.75 41.99
N ALA A 38 -6.33 -20.58 43.04
CA ALA A 38 -5.06 -21.22 43.43
C ALA A 38 -4.47 -22.12 42.34
N ARG A 39 -5.31 -22.82 41.55
CA ARG A 39 -4.84 -23.58 40.37
C ARG A 39 -4.34 -22.66 39.26
N LEU A 40 -5.03 -21.55 39.01
CA LEU A 40 -4.61 -20.55 38.03
C LEU A 40 -3.25 -19.93 38.39
N ASP A 41 -3.07 -19.56 39.66
CA ASP A 41 -1.84 -18.94 40.16
C ASP A 41 -0.64 -19.91 40.12
N ALA A 42 -0.88 -21.22 40.16
CA ALA A 42 0.16 -22.24 40.01
C ALA A 42 0.63 -22.43 38.55
N TYR A 43 -0.16 -22.00 37.55
CA TYR A 43 0.29 -22.05 36.17
C TYR A 43 1.34 -20.98 35.90
N CYS A 44 2.55 -21.43 35.58
CA CYS A 44 3.55 -20.58 34.98
C CYS A 44 3.19 -20.37 33.50
N TYR A 45 2.72 -19.18 33.15
CA TYR A 45 2.51 -18.81 31.76
C TYR A 45 3.89 -18.47 31.16
N PRO A 46 4.44 -19.28 30.22
CA PRO A 46 5.81 -19.08 29.71
C PRO A 46 6.02 -17.68 29.16
N VAL A 47 4.97 -17.13 28.54
CA VAL A 47 4.94 -15.79 27.97
C VAL A 47 5.15 -14.65 28.98
N LEU A 48 4.89 -14.91 30.27
CA LEU A 48 5.10 -13.97 31.37
C LEU A 48 6.48 -14.14 32.03
N THR A 49 7.16 -15.27 31.81
CA THR A 49 8.49 -15.55 32.37
C THR A 49 9.64 -15.28 31.41
N LEU A 50 9.35 -15.07 30.12
CA LEU A 50 10.37 -14.64 29.16
C LEU A 50 11.01 -13.31 29.57
N PRO A 51 12.34 -13.16 29.38
CA PRO A 51 13.01 -11.87 29.44
C PRO A 51 12.37 -10.86 28.47
N ASN A 52 12.57 -9.57 28.75
CA ASN A 52 11.99 -8.52 27.92
C ASN A 52 12.58 -8.55 26.51
N GLU A 53 13.86 -8.89 26.38
CA GLU A 53 14.60 -8.96 25.12
C GLU A 53 13.99 -10.03 24.19
N ILE A 54 13.70 -11.22 24.73
CA ILE A 54 13.07 -12.30 23.95
C ILE A 54 11.64 -11.93 23.58
N THR A 55 10.91 -11.29 24.50
CA THR A 55 9.55 -10.81 24.23
C THR A 55 9.54 -9.74 23.12
N SER A 56 10.52 -8.84 23.14
CA SER A 56 10.74 -7.81 22.14
C SER A 56 11.04 -8.41 20.77
N GLU A 57 11.89 -9.43 20.67
CA GLU A 57 12.15 -10.14 19.41
C GLU A 57 10.89 -10.80 18.86
N ILE A 58 10.09 -11.45 19.71
CA ILE A 58 8.81 -12.02 19.31
C ILE A 58 7.87 -10.93 18.74
N PHE A 59 7.83 -9.75 19.35
CA PHE A 59 7.01 -8.64 18.88
C PHE A 59 7.46 -8.11 17.50
N LEU A 60 8.77 -8.08 17.25
CA LEU A 60 9.30 -7.68 15.95
C LEU A 60 8.92 -8.68 14.85
N GLN A 61 8.89 -9.98 15.17
CA GLN A 61 8.44 -11.02 14.24
C GLN A 61 6.92 -11.08 14.05
N PHE A 62 6.14 -10.50 14.98
CA PHE A 62 4.69 -10.40 14.87
C PHE A 62 4.24 -9.35 13.84
N ASN A 63 4.98 -8.24 13.73
CA ASN A 63 4.69 -7.20 12.75
C ASN A 63 5.12 -7.64 11.34
N PRO A 64 4.49 -7.10 10.28
CA PRO A 64 5.01 -7.22 8.93
C PRO A 64 6.46 -6.74 8.84
N LEU A 65 7.28 -7.42 8.04
CA LEU A 65 8.66 -7.04 7.82
C LEU A 65 8.73 -5.62 7.24
N TYR A 66 9.47 -4.74 7.90
CA TYR A 66 9.70 -3.38 7.42
C TYR A 66 10.27 -3.41 5.99
N PRO A 67 9.78 -2.57 5.05
CA PRO A 67 8.93 -1.39 5.26
C PRO A 67 7.42 -1.65 5.19
N LEU A 68 6.97 -2.91 5.20
CA LEU A 68 5.53 -3.20 5.18
C LEU A 68 4.83 -2.63 6.43
N CYS A 69 3.66 -2.06 6.19
CA CYS A 69 2.94 -1.32 7.21
C CYS A 69 1.85 -2.18 7.86
N PRO A 70 1.90 -2.42 9.18
CA PRO A 70 0.78 -3.03 9.90
C PRO A 70 -0.46 -2.12 9.88
N PRO A 71 -1.67 -2.67 9.99
CA PRO A 71 -2.88 -1.86 10.08
C PRO A 71 -2.93 -1.08 11.41
N LEU A 72 -3.65 0.04 11.42
CA LEU A 72 -3.88 0.88 12.61
C LEU A 72 -4.48 0.09 13.79
N THR A 73 -5.33 -0.90 13.49
CA THR A 73 -5.93 -1.82 14.47
C THR A 73 -6.13 -3.21 13.86
N GLY A 74 -6.38 -4.21 14.71
CA GLY A 74 -6.74 -5.56 14.29
C GLY A 74 -5.55 -6.53 14.26
N PRO A 75 -5.68 -7.65 13.52
CA PRO A 75 -4.63 -8.66 13.41
C PRO A 75 -3.33 -8.06 12.86
N PHE A 76 -2.20 -8.54 13.36
CA PHE A 76 -0.85 -8.07 12.97
C PHE A 76 -0.56 -6.59 13.30
N SER A 77 -1.43 -5.92 14.06
CA SER A 77 -1.19 -4.57 14.55
C SER A 77 -0.52 -4.61 15.93
N PRO A 78 0.56 -3.83 16.16
CA PRO A 78 1.19 -3.73 17.47
C PRO A 78 0.25 -3.18 18.56
N THR A 79 -0.87 -2.55 18.21
CA THR A 79 -1.90 -2.18 19.20
C THR A 79 -2.47 -3.43 19.90
N LEU A 80 -2.56 -4.56 19.22
CA LEU A 80 -3.03 -5.83 19.81
C LEU A 80 -2.10 -6.29 20.93
N LEU A 81 -0.78 -6.14 20.74
CA LEU A 81 0.22 -6.48 21.77
C LEU A 81 0.02 -5.64 23.04
N THR A 82 -0.47 -4.41 22.90
CA THR A 82 -0.80 -3.54 24.04
C THR A 82 -2.10 -3.92 24.77
N GLN A 83 -2.89 -4.86 24.25
CA GLN A 83 -4.17 -5.27 24.83
C GLN A 83 -4.12 -6.62 25.54
N ILE A 84 -3.04 -7.39 25.40
CA ILE A 84 -2.92 -8.76 25.95
C ILE A 84 -2.76 -8.77 27.47
N CYS A 85 -1.70 -8.13 27.99
CA CYS A 85 -1.48 -8.00 29.43
C CYS A 85 -0.65 -6.75 29.74
N GLN A 86 -0.56 -6.37 31.02
CA GLN A 86 0.18 -5.16 31.42
C GLN A 86 1.67 -5.23 31.09
N LYS A 87 2.31 -6.41 31.23
CA LYS A 87 3.73 -6.60 30.89
C LYS A 87 3.97 -6.34 29.39
N TRP A 88 3.16 -6.97 28.54
CA TRP A 88 3.26 -6.83 27.08
C TRP A 88 2.97 -5.41 26.63
N ARG A 89 1.97 -4.76 27.23
CA ARG A 89 1.69 -3.34 27.02
C ARG A 89 2.91 -2.47 27.30
N ASN A 90 3.55 -2.64 28.46
CA ASN A 90 4.72 -1.84 28.81
C ASN A 90 5.89 -2.06 27.83
N ILE A 91 6.16 -3.31 27.47
CA ILE A 91 7.22 -3.66 26.49
C ILE A 91 6.91 -3.03 25.13
N ALA A 92 5.73 -3.31 24.56
CA ALA A 92 5.34 -2.83 23.24
C ALA A 92 5.34 -1.30 23.15
N LEU A 93 4.85 -0.60 24.19
CA LEU A 93 4.86 0.88 24.23
C LEU A 93 6.27 1.47 24.30
N SER A 94 7.23 0.77 24.90
CA SER A 94 8.63 1.23 24.97
C SER A 94 9.44 1.01 23.69
N MET A 95 8.97 0.15 22.78
CA MET A 95 9.69 -0.24 21.58
C MET A 95 9.37 0.66 20.38
N SER A 96 10.13 1.74 20.19
CA SER A 96 9.89 2.67 19.08
C SER A 96 9.93 2.03 17.68
N SER A 97 10.77 1.02 17.49
CA SER A 97 10.88 0.25 16.25
C SER A 97 9.59 -0.47 15.87
N LEU A 98 8.75 -0.83 16.84
CA LEU A 98 7.46 -1.48 16.62
C LEU A 98 6.43 -0.53 15.99
N TRP A 99 6.59 0.78 16.22
CA TRP A 99 5.68 1.84 15.78
C TRP A 99 6.22 2.60 14.55
N ARG A 100 7.35 2.19 13.97
CA ARG A 100 7.97 2.90 12.84
C ARG A 100 7.26 2.73 11.49
N ALA A 101 6.28 1.83 11.40
CA ALA A 101 5.49 1.60 10.20
C ALA A 101 3.99 1.62 10.52
N ILE A 102 3.17 2.22 9.66
CA ILE A 102 1.72 2.31 9.87
C ILE A 102 0.93 2.34 8.56
N SER A 103 -0.16 1.58 8.51
CA SER A 103 -1.15 1.61 7.43
C SER A 103 -2.49 2.09 8.00
N CYS A 104 -3.01 3.17 7.44
CA CYS A 104 -4.27 3.77 7.86
C CYS A 104 -5.20 3.95 6.67
N ASP A 105 -6.32 3.22 6.70
CA ASP A 105 -7.47 3.52 5.84
C ASP A 105 -8.34 4.57 6.54
N ILE A 106 -8.30 5.79 6.00
CA ILE A 106 -8.90 6.99 6.57
C ILE A 106 -10.40 6.93 6.35
N ARG A 107 -11.11 6.79 7.46
CA ARG A 107 -12.55 6.91 7.60
C ARG A 107 -12.83 8.22 8.33
N ASP A 108 -14.05 8.74 8.21
CA ASP A 108 -14.40 10.00 8.88
C ASP A 108 -14.72 9.78 10.37
N VAL A 109 -13.71 9.34 11.13
CA VAL A 109 -13.80 8.98 12.55
C VAL A 109 -12.72 9.72 13.32
N GLU A 110 -13.13 10.60 14.23
CA GLU A 110 -12.21 11.47 14.99
C GLU A 110 -11.15 10.67 15.79
N GLU A 111 -11.52 9.49 16.28
CA GLU A 111 -10.62 8.60 17.02
C GLU A 111 -9.38 8.21 16.19
N GLN A 112 -9.51 8.06 14.87
CA GLN A 112 -8.38 7.69 14.01
C GLN A 112 -7.26 8.73 14.03
N CYS A 113 -7.60 10.02 14.11
CA CYS A 113 -6.59 11.08 14.23
C CYS A 113 -5.73 10.86 15.47
N ARG A 114 -6.38 10.66 16.63
CA ARG A 114 -5.69 10.46 17.91
C ARG A 114 -4.86 9.18 17.91
N MET A 115 -5.32 8.13 17.24
CA MET A 115 -4.57 6.88 17.12
C MET A 115 -3.30 7.06 16.29
N VAL A 116 -3.41 7.76 15.15
CA VAL A 116 -2.25 8.06 14.29
C VAL A 116 -1.25 8.94 15.03
N ASP A 117 -1.71 10.01 15.70
CA ASP A 117 -0.85 10.88 16.52
C ASP A 117 -0.08 10.09 17.58
N ASN A 118 -0.78 9.26 18.35
CA ASN A 118 -0.16 8.42 19.38
C ASN A 118 0.83 7.42 18.78
N TRP A 119 0.52 6.84 17.62
CA TRP A 119 1.39 5.91 16.93
C TRP A 119 2.69 6.59 16.49
N LEU A 120 2.58 7.74 15.83
CA LEU A 120 3.72 8.50 15.35
C LEU A 120 4.55 9.08 16.51
N GLY A 121 3.91 9.42 17.64
CA GLY A 121 4.61 9.78 18.87
C GLY A 121 5.45 8.63 19.44
N ARG A 122 4.91 7.41 19.46
CA ARG A 122 5.61 6.21 19.95
C ARG A 122 6.78 5.77 19.06
N SER A 123 6.75 6.12 17.77
CA SER A 123 7.83 5.81 16.83
C SER A 123 9.17 6.48 17.17
N GLY A 124 9.18 7.46 18.08
CA GLY A 124 10.41 8.13 18.51
C GLY A 124 11.16 8.73 17.33
N ASN A 125 12.47 8.50 17.22
CA ASN A 125 13.28 9.01 16.10
C ASN A 125 13.47 8.00 14.97
N CYS A 126 12.68 6.91 14.94
CA CYS A 126 12.81 5.91 13.89
C CYS A 126 12.41 6.48 12.52
N PRO A 127 13.09 6.09 11.43
CA PRO A 127 12.62 6.38 10.08
C PRO A 127 11.28 5.68 9.81
N LEU A 128 10.37 6.38 9.15
CA LEU A 128 8.97 6.04 9.06
C LEU A 128 8.61 5.42 7.72
N SER A 129 7.80 4.36 7.78
CA SER A 129 7.02 3.85 6.65
C SER A 129 5.54 4.16 6.88
N ILE A 130 4.92 4.99 6.06
CA ILE A 130 3.53 5.40 6.24
C ILE A 130 2.76 5.09 4.98
N ARG A 131 1.67 4.34 5.15
CA ARG A 131 0.67 4.11 4.12
C ARG A 131 -0.65 4.73 4.55
N LEU A 132 -1.12 5.70 3.76
CA LEU A 132 -2.43 6.29 3.92
C LEU A 132 -3.27 5.95 2.70
N SER A 133 -4.52 5.58 2.94
CA SER A 133 -5.52 5.59 1.90
C SER A 133 -6.78 6.24 2.36
N THR A 134 -7.47 6.88 1.43
CA THR A 134 -8.81 7.39 1.69
C THR A 134 -9.77 6.93 0.59
N SER A 135 -11.04 7.25 0.76
CA SER A 135 -12.10 6.96 -0.18
C SER A 135 -12.84 8.26 -0.42
N TYR A 136 -13.09 8.59 -1.68
CA TYR A 136 -13.91 9.73 -2.09
C TYR A 136 -15.30 9.78 -1.42
N ARG A 137 -15.76 8.66 -0.84
CA ARG A 137 -17.02 8.57 -0.10
C ARG A 137 -16.96 9.15 1.32
N HIS A 138 -15.78 9.52 1.82
CA HIS A 138 -15.59 10.03 3.18
C HIS A 138 -15.34 11.54 3.20
N GLY A 139 -15.77 12.20 4.29
CA GLY A 139 -15.52 13.62 4.50
C GLY A 139 -14.04 13.96 4.52
N THR A 140 -13.67 15.13 3.97
CA THR A 140 -12.26 15.56 3.86
C THR A 140 -11.64 16.05 5.18
N GLY A 141 -12.45 16.20 6.24
CA GLY A 141 -12.02 16.75 7.53
C GLY A 141 -10.99 15.87 8.25
N THR A 142 -11.32 14.58 8.44
CA THR A 142 -10.42 13.63 9.11
C THR A 142 -9.15 13.38 8.30
N ALA A 143 -9.26 13.27 6.98
CA ALA A 143 -8.11 13.14 6.08
C ALA A 143 -7.11 14.31 6.23
N ARG A 144 -7.62 15.54 6.29
CA ARG A 144 -6.78 16.74 6.48
C ARG A 144 -6.06 16.73 7.83
N LYS A 145 -6.73 16.31 8.91
CA LYS A 145 -6.12 16.22 10.25
C LYS A 145 -5.02 15.16 10.30
N ILE A 146 -5.28 13.96 9.79
CA ILE A 146 -4.30 12.88 9.70
C ILE A 146 -3.11 13.29 8.83
N MET A 147 -3.37 13.98 7.71
CA MET A 147 -2.30 14.52 6.88
C MET A 147 -1.42 15.51 7.65
N GLY A 148 -2.05 16.45 8.38
CA GLY A 148 -1.33 17.39 9.24
C GLY A 148 -0.42 16.69 10.25
N ALA A 149 -0.90 15.65 10.91
CA ALA A 149 -0.11 14.84 11.85
C ALA A 149 1.11 14.17 11.19
N VAL A 150 0.92 13.63 9.99
CA VAL A 150 1.97 12.93 9.24
C VAL A 150 3.03 13.91 8.72
N LEU A 151 2.63 15.11 8.29
CA LEU A 151 3.52 16.17 7.81
C LEU A 151 4.45 16.73 8.90
N VAL A 152 4.08 16.68 10.17
CA VAL A 152 4.99 17.09 11.27
C VAL A 152 6.28 16.25 11.31
N HIS A 153 6.26 15.06 10.68
CA HIS A 153 7.36 14.10 10.72
C HIS A 153 8.11 13.94 9.39
N LEU A 154 8.01 14.91 8.47
CA LEU A 154 8.64 14.90 7.14
C LEU A 154 10.12 14.49 7.16
N GLY A 155 10.91 15.02 8.10
CA GLY A 155 12.34 14.70 8.21
C GLY A 155 12.65 13.23 8.55
N ARG A 156 11.65 12.45 8.99
CA ARG A 156 11.77 11.03 9.30
C ARG A 156 11.18 10.12 8.22
N TRP A 157 10.57 10.66 7.17
CA TRP A 157 9.94 9.85 6.13
C TRP A 157 10.99 9.04 5.37
N GLU A 158 10.85 7.71 5.36
CA GLU A 158 11.69 6.81 4.57
C GLU A 158 10.87 6.18 3.43
N HIS A 159 9.65 5.74 3.72
CA HIS A 159 8.73 5.17 2.75
C HIS A 159 7.34 5.78 2.91
N ILE A 160 6.82 6.43 1.88
CA ILE A 160 5.51 7.09 1.94
C ILE A 160 4.64 6.62 0.79
N SER A 161 3.44 6.20 1.12
CA SER A 161 2.42 5.76 0.19
C SER A 161 1.11 6.45 0.55
N ILE A 162 0.62 7.31 -0.34
CA ILE A 162 -0.63 8.04 -0.13
C ILE A 162 -1.50 7.86 -1.36
N VAL A 163 -2.53 7.04 -1.20
CA VAL A 163 -3.46 6.67 -2.26
C VAL A 163 -4.79 7.39 -2.06
N SER A 164 -5.39 7.84 -3.16
CA SER A 164 -6.67 8.55 -3.20
C SER A 164 -6.62 9.94 -2.56
N LEU A 165 -5.58 10.73 -2.81
CA LEU A 165 -5.44 12.06 -2.20
C LEU A 165 -6.71 12.93 -2.29
N PRO A 166 -7.02 13.73 -1.25
CA PRO A 166 -8.09 14.73 -1.31
C PRO A 166 -7.89 15.68 -2.49
N HIS A 167 -8.97 16.24 -3.05
CA HIS A 167 -8.93 17.13 -4.22
C HIS A 167 -8.04 18.37 -4.05
N ASP A 168 -7.82 18.81 -2.82
CA ASP A 168 -6.94 19.93 -2.48
C ASP A 168 -5.44 19.58 -2.65
N GLY A 169 -5.11 18.32 -2.96
CA GLY A 169 -3.76 17.81 -3.18
C GLY A 169 -2.93 17.63 -1.90
N LEU A 170 -1.67 17.20 -2.07
CA LEU A 170 -0.65 17.33 -1.04
C LEU A 170 -0.02 18.70 -1.12
N LEU A 171 -0.39 19.58 -0.19
CA LEU A 171 0.33 20.82 0.03
C LEU A 171 1.56 20.53 0.88
N LEU A 172 2.59 19.91 0.28
CA LEU A 172 3.90 19.85 0.91
C LEU A 172 4.43 21.29 1.05
N PRO A 173 4.96 21.68 2.22
CA PRO A 173 5.63 22.96 2.34
C PRO A 173 6.77 23.02 1.32
N VAL A 174 6.85 24.13 0.59
CA VAL A 174 7.90 24.35 -0.41
C VAL A 174 9.27 24.27 0.29
N ASP A 175 10.25 23.65 -0.36
CA ASP A 175 11.62 23.47 0.15
C ASP A 175 11.75 22.67 1.45
N THR A 176 10.85 21.71 1.67
CA THR A 176 11.00 20.79 2.81
C THR A 176 12.09 19.75 2.51
N PRO A 177 13.14 19.63 3.35
CA PRO A 177 14.14 18.57 3.23
C PRO A 177 13.52 17.21 3.56
N LEU A 178 13.71 16.23 2.69
CA LEU A 178 13.30 14.83 2.86
C LEU A 178 14.53 13.91 2.90
N PRO A 179 15.40 14.04 3.91
CA PRO A 179 16.76 13.49 3.91
C PRO A 179 16.80 11.94 3.92
N LEU A 180 15.73 11.31 4.39
CA LEU A 180 15.64 9.85 4.53
C LEU A 180 14.75 9.20 3.46
N LEU A 181 14.03 9.97 2.65
CA LEU A 181 13.01 9.44 1.76
C LEU A 181 13.65 8.56 0.67
N ARG A 182 13.20 7.31 0.58
CA ARG A 182 13.65 6.30 -0.38
C ARG A 182 12.58 5.93 -1.39
N THR A 183 11.33 5.83 -0.93
CA THR A 183 10.20 5.47 -1.79
C THR A 183 9.04 6.44 -1.61
N LEU A 184 8.51 6.94 -2.71
CA LEU A 184 7.35 7.82 -2.76
C LEU A 184 6.28 7.21 -3.65
N GLU A 185 5.11 6.95 -3.11
CA GLU A 185 3.93 6.52 -3.86
C GLU A 185 2.81 7.51 -3.63
N LEU A 186 2.35 8.14 -4.70
CA LEU A 186 1.23 9.08 -4.67
C LEU A 186 0.21 8.67 -5.72
N SER A 187 -1.07 8.74 -5.36
CA SER A 187 -2.16 8.57 -6.33
C SER A 187 -3.38 9.37 -5.91
N VAL A 188 -4.12 9.84 -6.89
CA VAL A 188 -5.43 10.51 -6.73
C VAL A 188 -6.55 9.60 -7.25
N ASP A 189 -7.78 9.87 -6.85
CA ASP A 189 -8.96 9.19 -7.40
C ASP A 189 -9.47 9.90 -8.68
N TRP A 190 -9.87 9.12 -9.68
CA TRP A 190 -10.54 9.61 -10.89
C TRP A 190 -11.88 10.32 -10.57
N PRO A 191 -12.35 11.32 -11.34
CA PRO A 191 -11.79 11.91 -12.57
C PRO A 191 -10.82 13.08 -12.34
N TYR A 192 -10.23 13.18 -11.16
CA TYR A 192 -9.46 14.36 -10.80
C TYR A 192 -7.99 14.20 -11.17
N HIS A 193 -7.47 15.17 -11.93
CA HIS A 193 -6.06 15.30 -12.28
C HIS A 193 -5.50 16.58 -11.67
N PRO A 194 -5.37 16.67 -10.34
CA PRO A 194 -4.79 17.85 -9.74
C PRO A 194 -3.37 18.01 -10.29
N PRO A 195 -2.94 19.25 -10.59
CA PRO A 195 -1.53 19.49 -10.82
C PRO A 195 -0.77 19.07 -9.56
N LEU A 196 0.31 18.31 -9.70
CA LEU A 196 1.27 18.18 -8.60
C LEU A 196 1.85 19.56 -8.36
N ARG A 197 1.40 20.21 -7.29
CA ARG A 197 1.88 21.50 -6.81
C ARG A 197 2.53 21.29 -5.45
N GLY A 198 3.67 21.93 -5.23
CA GLY A 198 4.50 21.67 -4.06
C GLY A 198 5.65 20.77 -4.48
N ALA A 199 6.81 21.39 -4.67
CA ALA A 199 8.03 20.69 -4.97
C ALA A 199 8.39 19.83 -3.75
N ILE A 200 8.50 18.52 -3.96
CA ILE A 200 9.58 17.82 -3.27
C ILE A 200 10.84 18.41 -3.91
N SER A 201 11.24 19.55 -3.36
CA SER A 201 12.43 20.28 -3.77
C SER A 201 13.60 19.29 -3.77
N HIS A 202 14.65 19.58 -4.53
CA HIS A 202 15.75 18.65 -4.86
C HIS A 202 16.48 18.03 -3.65
N ASP A 203 16.06 18.35 -2.43
CA ASP A 203 16.55 17.86 -1.16
C ASP A 203 15.87 16.54 -0.70
N ALA A 204 15.82 15.57 -1.62
CA ALA A 204 15.47 14.17 -1.31
C ALA A 204 16.59 13.24 -1.82
N PRO A 205 17.83 13.35 -1.29
CA PRO A 205 19.03 12.74 -1.88
C PRO A 205 19.06 11.20 -1.86
N ARG A 206 18.13 10.56 -1.16
CA ARG A 206 18.02 9.10 -1.04
C ARG A 206 16.87 8.50 -1.82
N LEU A 207 16.09 9.31 -2.55
CA LEU A 207 14.91 8.85 -3.25
C LEU A 207 15.32 8.01 -4.47
N THR A 208 14.91 6.75 -4.48
CA THR A 208 15.26 5.80 -5.55
C THR A 208 14.04 5.23 -6.28
N SER A 209 12.87 5.17 -5.63
CA SER A 209 11.65 4.62 -6.21
C SER A 209 10.48 5.58 -6.10
N VAL A 210 9.78 5.78 -7.22
CA VAL A 210 8.63 6.67 -7.32
C VAL A 210 7.48 5.98 -8.03
N VAL A 211 6.28 6.05 -7.46
CA VAL A 211 5.03 5.60 -8.05
C VAL A 211 4.08 6.79 -8.10
N LEU A 212 3.59 7.15 -9.29
CA LEU A 212 2.68 8.27 -9.46
C LEU A 212 1.47 7.86 -10.30
N GLY A 213 0.27 8.02 -9.74
CA GLY A 213 -0.99 7.74 -10.43
C GLY A 213 -1.84 8.99 -10.62
N LEU A 214 -2.34 9.17 -11.85
CA LEU A 214 -3.41 10.13 -12.20
C LEU A 214 -3.09 11.64 -12.01
N PHE A 215 -1.82 12.04 -11.98
CA PHE A 215 -1.44 13.47 -11.87
C PHE A 215 -1.25 14.18 -13.21
N SER A 216 -1.48 15.50 -13.23
CA SER A 216 -1.13 16.36 -14.36
C SER A 216 0.21 17.05 -14.14
N TYR A 217 1.17 16.84 -15.04
CA TYR A 217 2.48 17.49 -15.03
C TYR A 217 2.51 18.53 -16.16
N ARG A 218 2.56 19.82 -15.83
CA ARG A 218 2.67 20.86 -16.87
C ARG A 218 4.11 21.10 -17.31
N ASN A 219 5.09 20.94 -16.43
CA ASN A 219 6.52 21.10 -16.69
C ASN A 219 7.30 20.09 -15.83
N GLY A 220 7.69 18.95 -16.40
CA GLY A 220 8.26 17.79 -15.68
C GLY A 220 9.65 17.98 -15.05
N GLY A 221 10.21 19.19 -15.00
CA GLY A 221 11.60 19.42 -14.59
C GLY A 221 11.86 19.50 -13.09
N ASP A 222 10.94 20.07 -12.30
CA ASP A 222 11.32 20.62 -10.98
C ASP A 222 10.69 19.91 -9.78
N LEU A 223 9.91 18.85 -10.00
CA LEU A 223 9.08 18.25 -8.94
C LEU A 223 9.82 17.22 -8.08
N LEU A 224 10.77 16.49 -8.68
CA LEU A 224 11.49 15.39 -8.05
C LEU A 224 12.90 15.29 -8.66
N PRO A 225 13.88 14.74 -7.91
CA PRO A 225 15.21 14.46 -8.44
C PRO A 225 15.17 13.22 -9.36
N TRP A 226 14.60 13.36 -10.56
CA TRP A 226 14.36 12.25 -11.50
C TRP A 226 15.64 11.47 -11.86
N SER A 227 16.77 12.19 -11.97
CA SER A 227 18.03 11.63 -12.45
C SER A 227 18.64 10.58 -11.52
N GLN A 228 18.31 10.56 -10.23
CA GLN A 228 18.81 9.56 -9.27
C GLN A 228 17.86 8.35 -9.10
N LEU A 229 16.67 8.39 -9.70
CA LEU A 229 15.70 7.30 -9.58
C LEU A 229 16.19 6.04 -10.30
N THR A 230 15.96 4.89 -9.67
CA THR A 230 16.25 3.56 -10.22
C THR A 230 14.97 2.81 -10.57
N SER A 231 13.84 3.18 -9.95
CA SER A 231 12.53 2.55 -10.17
C SER A 231 11.47 3.63 -10.34
N LEU A 232 10.70 3.57 -11.43
CA LEU A 232 9.62 4.50 -11.72
C LEU A 232 8.38 3.77 -12.20
N THR A 233 7.24 4.06 -11.58
CA THR A 233 5.92 3.57 -12.02
C THR A 233 5.01 4.76 -12.26
N LEU A 234 4.52 4.90 -13.49
CA LEU A 234 3.56 5.93 -13.90
C LEU A 234 2.25 5.28 -14.28
N LEU A 235 1.18 5.60 -13.55
CA LEU A 235 -0.13 4.99 -13.73
C LEU A 235 -1.12 5.99 -14.35
N ASN A 236 -1.83 5.51 -15.37
CA ASN A 236 -2.86 6.23 -16.12
C ASN A 236 -2.35 7.61 -16.58
N GLN A 237 -1.24 7.60 -17.32
CA GLN A 237 -0.60 8.79 -17.86
C GLN A 237 -0.67 8.81 -19.38
N THR A 238 -0.65 10.00 -19.98
CA THR A 238 -0.51 10.10 -21.43
C THR A 238 0.96 9.86 -21.83
N PRO A 239 1.22 9.34 -23.05
CA PRO A 239 2.58 9.15 -23.54
C PRO A 239 3.46 10.41 -23.47
N SER A 240 2.90 11.59 -23.73
CA SER A 240 3.64 12.86 -23.68
C SER A 240 4.08 13.24 -22.26
N GLN A 241 3.24 12.96 -21.25
CA GLN A 241 3.59 13.15 -19.84
C GLN A 241 4.70 12.20 -19.40
N CYS A 242 4.63 10.93 -19.79
CA CYS A 242 5.68 9.95 -19.52
C CYS A 242 7.01 10.39 -20.14
N THR A 243 7.01 10.78 -21.43
CA THR A 243 8.23 11.25 -22.12
C THR A 243 8.88 12.44 -21.42
N ALA A 244 8.08 13.42 -20.97
CA ALA A 244 8.58 14.60 -20.26
C ALA A 244 9.37 14.24 -18.99
N ILE A 245 9.00 13.16 -18.30
CA ILE A 245 9.69 12.67 -17.09
C ILE A 245 10.89 11.79 -17.46
N LEU A 246 10.68 10.84 -18.38
CA LEU A 246 11.67 9.83 -18.74
C LEU A 246 12.92 10.44 -19.38
N MET A 247 12.82 11.60 -20.05
CA MET A 247 13.98 12.35 -20.53
C MET A 247 14.95 12.77 -19.41
N HIS A 248 14.48 12.92 -18.17
CA HIS A 248 15.31 13.29 -17.02
C HIS A 248 15.74 12.08 -16.17
N ALA A 249 15.02 10.96 -16.25
CA ALA A 249 15.21 9.76 -15.43
C ALA A 249 16.18 8.74 -16.07
N VAL A 250 17.40 9.17 -16.38
CA VAL A 250 18.37 8.38 -17.17
C VAL A 250 18.98 7.17 -16.43
N ASN A 251 18.86 7.10 -15.10
CA ASN A 251 19.43 6.03 -14.27
C ASN A 251 18.43 4.93 -13.91
N LEU A 252 17.25 4.91 -14.54
CA LEU A 252 16.24 3.89 -14.31
C LEU A 252 16.76 2.49 -14.65
N VAL A 253 16.47 1.55 -13.75
CA VAL A 253 16.68 0.10 -13.88
C VAL A 253 15.35 -0.60 -14.11
N TYR A 254 14.28 -0.12 -13.45
CA TYR A 254 12.91 -0.57 -13.61
C TYR A 254 12.00 0.59 -14.02
N CYS A 255 11.16 0.38 -15.03
CA CYS A 255 10.14 1.33 -15.46
C CYS A 255 8.81 0.61 -15.73
N GLU A 256 7.72 1.15 -15.20
CA GLU A 256 6.37 0.67 -15.45
C GLU A 256 5.46 1.81 -15.87
N LEU A 257 4.75 1.64 -16.98
CA LEU A 257 3.90 2.64 -17.60
C LEU A 257 2.52 2.06 -17.86
N THR A 258 1.49 2.65 -17.27
CA THR A 258 0.09 2.40 -17.64
C THR A 258 -0.43 3.60 -18.42
N LEU A 259 -0.74 3.39 -19.70
CA LEU A 259 -1.05 4.45 -20.65
C LEU A 259 -2.56 4.49 -20.95
N SER A 260 -3.15 5.68 -20.94
CA SER A 260 -4.60 5.89 -21.12
C SER A 260 -5.04 6.27 -22.54
N GLU A 261 -4.11 6.61 -23.43
CA GLU A 261 -4.38 7.07 -24.81
C GLU A 261 -3.25 6.62 -25.76
N ASP A 262 -3.57 6.54 -27.05
CA ASP A 262 -2.60 6.31 -28.12
C ASP A 262 -1.62 7.49 -28.27
N GLY A 263 -0.34 7.15 -28.46
CA GLY A 263 0.74 8.13 -28.53
C GLY A 263 0.70 9.05 -29.75
N THR A 264 1.10 10.29 -29.54
CA THR A 264 1.59 11.19 -30.59
C THR A 264 3.05 10.86 -30.95
N GLN A 265 3.60 11.52 -31.99
CA GLN A 265 4.89 11.23 -32.63
C GLN A 265 6.02 10.79 -31.66
N PRO A 266 6.77 9.73 -31.99
CA PRO A 266 7.83 9.21 -31.13
C PRO A 266 8.95 10.23 -30.94
N GLN A 267 9.23 10.57 -29.68
CA GLN A 267 10.46 11.25 -29.28
C GLN A 267 11.41 10.21 -28.73
N VAL A 268 12.70 10.31 -29.07
CA VAL A 268 13.69 9.32 -28.65
C VAL A 268 14.01 9.49 -27.15
N ILE A 269 13.73 8.45 -26.37
CA ILE A 269 13.98 8.34 -24.94
C ILE A 269 15.10 7.33 -24.74
N SER A 270 16.27 7.80 -24.31
CA SER A 270 17.44 6.95 -24.04
C SER A 270 17.49 6.55 -22.57
N LEU A 271 17.33 5.27 -22.27
CA LEU A 271 17.40 4.69 -20.92
C LEU A 271 18.49 3.61 -20.86
N PRO A 272 19.78 4.01 -20.74
CA PRO A 272 20.91 3.11 -20.94
C PRO A 272 21.06 2.02 -19.87
N ARG A 273 20.47 2.21 -18.68
CA ARG A 273 20.55 1.29 -17.54
C ARG A 273 19.29 0.46 -17.31
N LEU A 274 18.28 0.63 -18.17
CA LEU A 274 16.99 0.00 -17.97
C LEU A 274 17.10 -1.50 -18.21
N GLU A 275 16.82 -2.29 -17.19
CA GLU A 275 16.83 -3.75 -17.25
C GLU A 275 15.42 -4.34 -17.37
N SER A 276 14.41 -3.65 -16.84
CA SER A 276 13.00 -4.05 -16.87
C SER A 276 12.08 -2.93 -17.34
N LEU A 277 11.26 -3.23 -18.34
CA LEU A 277 10.24 -2.31 -18.85
C LEU A 277 8.88 -3.00 -18.86
N VAL A 278 7.89 -2.36 -18.27
CA VAL A 278 6.50 -2.82 -18.25
C VAL A 278 5.64 -1.75 -18.91
N ILE A 279 4.98 -2.09 -20.00
CA ILE A 279 4.00 -1.23 -20.66
C ILE A 279 2.65 -1.92 -20.58
N ILE A 280 1.66 -1.21 -20.06
CA ILE A 280 0.29 -1.65 -19.92
C ILE A 280 -0.58 -0.63 -20.62
N HIS A 281 -1.47 -1.09 -21.49
CA HIS A 281 -2.49 -0.24 -22.08
C HIS A 281 -3.78 -0.36 -21.29
N TYR A 282 -4.44 0.76 -21.02
CA TYR A 282 -5.70 0.81 -20.31
C TYR A 282 -6.75 1.46 -21.21
N GLU A 283 -7.65 0.67 -21.79
CA GLU A 283 -8.80 1.16 -22.54
C GLU A 283 -9.94 1.51 -21.58
N TYR A 284 -10.34 2.79 -21.55
CA TYR A 284 -11.51 3.23 -20.78
C TYR A 284 -12.83 2.92 -21.50
N ASP A 285 -12.79 2.67 -22.81
CA ASP A 285 -13.97 2.58 -23.66
C ASP A 285 -13.94 1.31 -24.52
N ARG A 286 -14.67 0.29 -24.09
CA ARG A 286 -14.77 -1.01 -24.79
C ARG A 286 -15.34 -0.91 -26.21
N GLU A 287 -15.95 0.21 -26.58
CA GLU A 287 -16.53 0.41 -27.92
C GLU A 287 -15.55 1.05 -28.91
N SER A 288 -14.46 1.65 -28.42
CA SER A 288 -13.46 2.32 -29.24
C SER A 288 -12.27 1.39 -29.49
N HIS A 289 -12.48 0.33 -30.29
CA HIS A 289 -11.38 -0.53 -30.75
C HIS A 289 -10.48 0.28 -31.69
N SER A 290 -9.52 1.00 -31.12
CA SER A 290 -8.47 1.65 -31.89
C SER A 290 -7.62 0.54 -32.51
N THR A 291 -7.74 0.36 -33.82
CA THR A 291 -6.85 -0.49 -34.62
C THR A 291 -5.46 0.13 -34.78
N ALA A 292 -5.17 1.24 -34.10
CA ALA A 292 -3.90 1.94 -34.19
C ALA A 292 -2.83 1.16 -33.43
N GLN A 293 -1.90 0.56 -34.17
CA GLN A 293 -0.69 -0.02 -33.60
C GLN A 293 0.02 1.02 -32.74
N ASN A 294 0.10 0.77 -31.44
CA ASN A 294 0.67 1.70 -30.48
C ASN A 294 2.19 1.79 -30.68
N LYS A 295 2.64 2.87 -31.31
CA LYS A 295 4.06 3.09 -31.69
C LYS A 295 4.93 3.59 -30.54
N TYR A 296 4.38 3.71 -29.32
CA TYR A 296 5.12 4.27 -28.20
C TYR A 296 6.38 3.48 -27.85
N LEU A 297 6.38 2.15 -28.05
CA LEU A 297 7.54 1.29 -27.85
C LEU A 297 8.76 1.75 -28.68
N LEU A 298 8.54 2.28 -29.89
CA LEU A 298 9.59 2.78 -30.78
C LEU A 298 10.29 4.05 -30.27
N SER A 299 9.74 4.68 -29.24
CA SER A 299 10.34 5.86 -28.60
C SER A 299 11.53 5.47 -27.71
N PHE A 300 11.65 4.21 -27.31
CA PHE A 300 12.65 3.79 -26.33
C PHE A 300 13.94 3.28 -26.97
N VAL A 301 15.06 3.69 -26.41
CA VAL A 301 16.40 3.13 -26.66
C VAL A 301 16.94 2.63 -25.31
N ALA A 302 16.90 1.30 -25.11
CA ALA A 302 17.23 0.66 -23.84
C ALA A 302 18.19 -0.54 -24.05
N PRO A 303 19.50 -0.31 -24.24
CA PRO A 303 20.46 -1.36 -24.58
C PRO A 303 20.67 -2.42 -23.50
N ALA A 304 20.43 -2.08 -22.23
CA ALA A 304 20.58 -3.00 -21.10
C ALA A 304 19.33 -3.86 -20.80
N LEU A 305 18.27 -3.75 -21.62
CA LEU A 305 16.98 -4.35 -21.31
C LEU A 305 17.03 -5.88 -21.34
N ARG A 306 16.54 -6.51 -20.27
CA ARG A 306 16.49 -7.96 -20.08
C ARG A 306 15.07 -8.51 -19.97
N ARG A 307 14.16 -7.73 -19.38
CA ARG A 307 12.76 -8.12 -19.14
C ARG A 307 11.83 -7.08 -19.75
N LEU A 308 10.89 -7.53 -20.55
CA LEU A 308 9.93 -6.66 -21.23
C LEU A 308 8.52 -7.22 -21.09
N GLN A 309 7.58 -6.38 -20.65
CA GLN A 309 6.16 -6.66 -20.70
C GLN A 309 5.46 -5.64 -21.57
N LEU A 310 4.60 -6.10 -22.47
CA LEU A 310 3.88 -5.23 -23.39
C LEU A 310 2.49 -5.77 -23.75
N PRO A 311 1.56 -4.88 -24.17
CA PRO A 311 0.28 -5.28 -24.72
C PRO A 311 0.47 -6.02 -26.06
N GLY A 312 -0.40 -6.99 -26.37
CA GLY A 312 -0.34 -7.76 -27.62
C GLY A 312 -0.26 -6.90 -28.89
N GLU A 313 -0.90 -5.74 -28.89
CA GLU A 313 -0.88 -4.78 -30.01
C GLU A 313 0.51 -4.19 -30.31
N CYS A 314 1.40 -4.13 -29.31
CA CYS A 314 2.75 -3.59 -29.46
C CYS A 314 3.74 -4.60 -30.05
N VAL A 315 3.36 -5.88 -30.21
CA VAL A 315 4.31 -6.93 -30.61
C VAL A 315 4.90 -6.69 -32.00
N ALA A 316 4.12 -6.10 -32.93
CA ALA A 316 4.57 -5.78 -34.28
C ALA A 316 5.77 -4.79 -34.32
N HIS A 317 6.07 -4.10 -33.22
CA HIS A 317 7.14 -3.13 -33.11
C HIS A 317 8.36 -3.63 -32.34
N VAL A 318 8.33 -4.87 -31.84
CA VAL A 318 9.40 -5.45 -31.02
C VAL A 318 10.70 -5.62 -31.80
N GLU A 319 10.64 -6.08 -33.06
CA GLU A 319 11.83 -6.23 -33.91
C GLU A 319 12.50 -4.87 -34.16
N SER A 320 11.74 -3.86 -34.57
CA SER A 320 12.25 -2.50 -34.78
C SER A 320 12.81 -1.89 -33.50
N PHE A 321 12.19 -2.18 -32.35
CA PHE A 321 12.72 -1.78 -31.04
C PHE A 321 14.05 -2.46 -30.72
N PHE A 322 14.24 -3.73 -31.07
CA PHE A 322 15.50 -4.44 -30.89
C PHE A 322 16.60 -3.92 -31.81
N GLU A 323 16.29 -3.61 -33.07
CA GLU A 323 17.24 -2.98 -33.98
C GLU A 323 17.71 -1.62 -33.45
N ALA A 324 16.77 -0.83 -32.89
CA ALA A 324 17.08 0.49 -32.34
C ALA A 324 17.84 0.42 -31.00
N SER A 325 17.48 -0.52 -30.12
CA SER A 325 18.05 -0.62 -28.76
C SER A 325 19.30 -1.49 -28.69
N GLY A 326 19.46 -2.46 -29.58
CA GLY A 326 20.57 -3.42 -29.56
C GLY A 326 20.60 -4.33 -28.31
N CYS A 327 19.47 -4.49 -27.62
CA CYS A 327 19.39 -5.24 -26.37
C CYS A 327 19.26 -6.76 -26.59
N GLN A 328 19.60 -7.54 -25.56
CA GLN A 328 19.43 -9.01 -25.54
C GLN A 328 18.39 -9.39 -24.50
N LEU A 329 17.14 -9.49 -24.94
CA LEU A 329 16.03 -9.80 -24.05
C LEU A 329 16.08 -11.25 -23.56
N GLN A 330 15.88 -11.45 -22.26
CA GLN A 330 15.85 -12.76 -21.62
C GLN A 330 14.40 -13.24 -21.43
N GLU A 331 13.50 -12.31 -21.12
CA GLU A 331 12.10 -12.58 -20.80
C GLU A 331 11.19 -11.58 -21.52
N LEU A 332 10.27 -12.09 -22.33
CA LEU A 332 9.18 -11.34 -22.95
C LEU A 332 7.84 -11.82 -22.41
N HIS A 333 7.03 -10.86 -21.98
CA HIS A 333 5.70 -11.11 -21.44
C HIS A 333 4.68 -10.29 -22.23
N VAL A 334 3.77 -10.99 -22.89
CA VAL A 334 2.72 -10.33 -23.66
C VAL A 334 1.43 -10.40 -22.86
N THR A 335 0.88 -9.25 -22.52
CA THR A 335 -0.44 -9.11 -21.91
C THR A 335 -1.48 -8.96 -23.01
N GLY A 336 -2.49 -9.82 -23.01
CA GLY A 336 -3.65 -9.71 -23.88
C GLY A 336 -4.93 -9.87 -23.09
N GLU A 337 -6.04 -9.36 -23.63
CA GLU A 337 -7.37 -9.75 -23.15
C GLU A 337 -7.50 -11.27 -23.25
N SER A 338 -8.24 -11.86 -22.32
CA SER A 338 -8.42 -13.31 -22.19
C SER A 338 -8.76 -13.96 -23.53
N GLY A 339 -7.78 -14.63 -24.15
CA GLY A 339 -7.97 -15.36 -25.39
C GLY A 339 -6.90 -15.18 -26.47
N VAL A 340 -5.63 -14.91 -26.13
CA VAL A 340 -4.54 -15.09 -27.12
C VAL A 340 -4.62 -16.52 -27.63
N SER A 341 -4.91 -16.69 -28.91
CA SER A 341 -5.06 -18.02 -29.49
C SER A 341 -3.70 -18.72 -29.50
N PHE A 342 -3.68 -20.05 -29.39
CA PHE A 342 -2.44 -20.84 -29.55
C PHE A 342 -1.69 -20.51 -30.87
N VAL A 343 -2.45 -20.08 -31.89
CA VAL A 343 -1.93 -19.66 -33.19
C VAL A 343 -1.11 -18.37 -33.10
N GLU A 344 -1.54 -17.41 -32.29
CA GLU A 344 -0.80 -16.15 -32.07
C GLU A 344 0.48 -16.40 -31.27
N GLU A 345 0.46 -17.27 -30.26
CA GLU A 345 1.67 -17.66 -29.53
C GLU A 345 2.73 -18.26 -30.46
N GLU A 346 2.34 -19.15 -31.37
CA GLU A 346 3.25 -19.79 -32.31
C GLU A 346 3.79 -18.80 -33.35
N LEU A 347 2.94 -17.88 -33.84
CA LEU A 347 3.35 -16.77 -34.70
C LEU A 347 4.37 -15.85 -34.01
N PHE A 348 4.16 -15.53 -32.74
CA PHE A 348 5.10 -14.69 -31.97
C PHE A 348 6.42 -15.40 -31.69
N ARG A 349 6.40 -16.71 -31.39
CA ARG A 349 7.63 -17.51 -31.26
C ARG A 349 8.40 -17.61 -32.59
N GLN A 350 7.70 -17.68 -33.72
CA GLN A 350 8.32 -17.67 -35.05
C GLN A 350 8.90 -16.31 -35.41
N ALA A 351 8.22 -15.21 -35.07
CA ALA A 351 8.69 -13.85 -35.31
C ALA A 351 9.90 -13.48 -34.43
N LEU A 352 9.94 -13.98 -33.18
CA LEU A 352 10.96 -13.60 -32.20
C LEU A 352 11.78 -14.82 -31.71
N PRO A 353 12.52 -15.52 -32.59
CA PRO A 353 13.24 -16.75 -32.25
C PRO A 353 14.45 -16.50 -31.32
N SER A 354 14.89 -15.25 -31.19
CA SER A 354 16.05 -14.84 -30.39
C SER A 354 15.77 -14.74 -28.89
N ILE A 355 14.50 -14.81 -28.46
CA ILE A 355 14.10 -14.61 -27.06
C ILE A 355 13.98 -15.96 -26.35
N PRO A 356 14.73 -16.21 -25.25
CA PRO A 356 14.73 -17.50 -24.56
C PRO A 356 13.38 -17.86 -23.92
N THR A 357 12.71 -16.87 -23.33
CA THR A 357 11.46 -17.06 -22.59
C THR A 357 10.40 -16.10 -23.07
N ILE A 358 9.35 -16.63 -23.70
CA ILE A 358 8.14 -15.89 -24.07
C ILE A 358 6.98 -16.51 -23.32
N SER A 359 6.21 -15.69 -22.61
CA SER A 359 4.97 -16.14 -21.97
C SER A 359 3.81 -15.18 -22.21
N PHE A 360 2.62 -15.77 -22.28
CA PHE A 360 1.36 -15.09 -22.51
C PHE A 360 0.52 -15.23 -21.25
N ASN A 361 0.30 -14.11 -20.56
CA ASN A 361 -0.45 -14.11 -19.32
C ASN A 361 -1.50 -13.01 -19.36
N SER A 362 -2.68 -13.31 -18.84
CA SER A 362 -3.70 -12.30 -18.54
C SER A 362 -3.39 -11.48 -17.28
N ARG A 363 -2.31 -11.83 -16.56
CA ARG A 363 -1.92 -11.20 -15.30
C ARG A 363 -0.57 -10.51 -15.45
N LEU A 364 -0.49 -9.31 -14.88
CA LEU A 364 0.74 -8.55 -14.76
C LEU A 364 1.74 -9.33 -13.89
N ILE A 365 3.00 -9.33 -14.29
CA ILE A 365 4.07 -9.92 -13.48
C ILE A 365 4.62 -8.83 -12.57
N ASP A 366 4.72 -9.15 -11.28
CA ASP A 366 5.25 -8.24 -10.27
C ASP A 366 6.76 -8.44 -10.18
N TRP A 367 7.53 -7.79 -11.05
CA TRP A 367 8.99 -7.95 -11.03
C TRP A 367 9.67 -7.30 -9.82
N GLU A 368 9.19 -6.16 -9.29
CA GLU A 368 9.94 -5.48 -8.22
C GLU A 368 9.13 -4.71 -7.15
N SER A 369 7.79 -4.76 -7.08
CA SER A 369 7.11 -4.03 -5.99
C SER A 369 5.79 -4.64 -5.52
N PRO A 370 5.75 -5.20 -4.28
CA PRO A 370 4.52 -5.52 -3.58
C PRO A 370 3.58 -4.33 -3.41
N ALA A 371 4.09 -3.08 -3.43
CA ALA A 371 3.29 -1.87 -3.34
C ALA A 371 2.54 -1.59 -4.65
N ALA A 372 3.22 -1.67 -5.80
CA ALA A 372 2.56 -1.61 -7.12
C ALA A 372 1.59 -2.79 -7.32
N ALA A 373 1.97 -4.00 -6.90
CA ALA A 373 1.11 -5.19 -6.90
C ALA A 373 -0.16 -5.02 -6.05
N GLN A 374 -0.04 -4.46 -4.85
CA GLN A 374 -1.16 -4.18 -3.95
C GLN A 374 -2.06 -3.06 -4.48
N MET A 375 -1.47 -2.05 -5.14
CA MET A 375 -2.21 -0.98 -5.79
C MET A 375 -2.97 -1.49 -7.02
N ARG A 376 -2.35 -2.34 -7.84
CA ARG A 376 -3.00 -3.06 -8.97
C ARG A 376 -4.23 -3.82 -8.48
N LYS A 377 -4.08 -4.67 -7.46
CA LYS A 377 -5.22 -5.39 -6.84
C LYS A 377 -6.32 -4.47 -6.32
N ARG A 378 -5.97 -3.28 -5.83
CA ARG A 378 -6.93 -2.30 -5.30
C ARG A 378 -7.64 -1.53 -6.41
N ASN A 379 -6.95 -1.19 -7.50
CA ASN A 379 -7.54 -0.55 -8.67
C ASN A 379 -8.42 -1.53 -9.45
N GLU A 380 -7.96 -2.77 -9.67
CA GLU A 380 -8.77 -3.87 -10.22
C GLU A 380 -10.05 -4.10 -9.40
N GLY A 381 -9.95 -4.09 -8.06
CA GLY A 381 -11.10 -4.26 -7.16
C GLY A 381 -12.03 -3.04 -7.06
N ARG A 382 -11.55 -1.82 -7.31
CA ARG A 382 -12.39 -0.60 -7.31
C ARG A 382 -13.06 -0.35 -8.66
N LEU A 383 -12.43 -0.71 -9.76
CA LEU A 383 -12.99 -0.61 -11.11
C LEU A 383 -14.15 -1.60 -11.31
N SER A 384 -14.01 -2.83 -10.80
CA SER A 384 -15.12 -3.80 -10.74
C SER A 384 -16.37 -3.27 -10.01
N ILE A 385 -16.20 -2.38 -9.03
CA ILE A 385 -17.32 -1.78 -8.28
C ILE A 385 -17.87 -0.54 -9.00
N ALA A 386 -17.05 0.20 -9.75
CA ALA A 386 -17.49 1.29 -10.61
C ALA A 386 -18.35 0.78 -11.78
N ASP A 387 -17.97 -0.37 -12.37
CA ASP A 387 -18.75 -1.06 -13.40
C ASP A 387 -20.11 -1.56 -12.88
N PHE A 388 -20.18 -1.93 -11.60
CA PHE A 388 -21.44 -2.32 -10.95
C PHE A 388 -22.31 -1.13 -10.49
N ALA A 389 -21.75 0.07 -10.41
CA ALA A 389 -22.49 1.28 -10.02
C ALA A 389 -23.00 2.09 -11.23
N ALA A 390 -22.58 1.73 -12.44
CA ALA A 390 -23.03 2.29 -13.71
C ALA A 390 -24.04 1.39 -14.47
N ALA A 391 -24.46 0.28 -13.86
CA ALA A 391 -25.59 -0.56 -14.27
C ALA A 391 -26.72 -0.46 -13.24
#